data_AF-A0A4Q4CW41-F1
#
_entry.id   AF-A0A4Q4CW41-F1
#
_cell.length_a   1.000
_cell.length_b   1.000
_cell.length_c   1.000
_cell.angle_alpha   90.00
_cell.angle_beta   90.00
_cell.angle_gamma   90.00
#
_symmetry.space_group_name_H-M   'P 1'
#
loop_
_entity.id
_entity.type
_entity.pdbx_description
1 polymer ?
#
loop_
_entity_poly.entity_id
_entity_poly.type
_entity_poly.pdbx_seq_one_letter_code
_entity_poly.pdbx_strand_id
1 'polypeptide(L)'
;MPPDALALLRDLAEVPERLGRRAIGQPRIRLAVTGLTRAGKTVFITSLVANLLAAGRGKRTLPLFEAAAGGRLRSVRLVPSASEALPRFDVEAHLAALAADPPAWPGRTDDLSTLELTLELDRAGSFGSLLGSVIGSRTITLELLDYPGEWLLDLPMLDQGYA
;
A
#
# COMPACT_ATOMS: atom_id res chain seq x y z
N MET A 1 -8.44 2.08 28.06
CA MET A 1 -7.11 2.68 27.80
C MET A 1 -7.28 4.01 27.06
N PRO A 2 -6.59 5.10 27.41
CA PRO A 2 -6.58 6.29 26.55
C PRO A 2 -6.05 5.88 25.16
N PRO A 3 -6.48 6.55 24.08
CA PRO A 3 -5.87 6.32 22.77
C PRO A 3 -4.35 6.43 22.92
N ASP A 4 -3.63 5.44 22.38
CA ASP A 4 -2.17 5.40 22.43
C ASP A 4 -1.63 6.77 22.04
N ALA A 5 -1.06 7.48 23.02
CA ALA A 5 -0.64 8.85 22.85
C ALA A 5 0.41 8.95 21.74
N LEU A 6 1.18 7.89 21.50
CA LEU A 6 2.13 7.82 20.39
C LEU A 6 1.44 7.58 19.05
N ALA A 7 0.40 6.76 18.98
CA ALA A 7 -0.43 6.63 17.78
C ALA A 7 -1.17 7.93 17.46
N LEU A 8 -1.73 8.60 18.47
CA LEU A 8 -2.40 9.89 18.34
C LEU A 8 -1.42 10.99 17.90
N LEU A 9 -0.21 11.02 18.47
CA LEU A 9 0.86 11.96 18.08
C LEU A 9 1.40 11.67 16.68
N ARG A 10 1.48 10.40 16.25
CA ARG A 10 1.85 10.03 14.87
C ARG A 10 0.75 10.40 13.88
N ASP A 11 -0.52 10.14 14.20
CA ASP A 11 -1.64 10.56 13.37
C ASP A 11 -1.71 12.09 13.27
N LEU A 12 -1.49 12.81 14.38
CA LEU A 12 -1.45 14.28 14.39
C LEU A 12 -0.22 14.85 13.65
N ALA A 13 0.93 14.18 13.66
CA ALA A 13 2.12 14.57 12.90
C ALA A 13 1.93 14.33 11.39
N GLU A 14 1.10 13.36 11.00
CA GLU A 14 0.83 13.05 9.60
C GLU A 14 -0.36 13.81 9.02
N VAL A 15 -1.24 14.38 9.86
CA VAL A 15 -2.35 15.24 9.41
C VAL A 15 -1.86 16.41 8.54
N PRO A 16 -0.81 17.17 8.91
CA PRO A 16 -0.23 18.21 8.06
C PRO A 16 0.26 17.68 6.70
N GLU A 17 0.91 16.53 6.65
CA GLU A 17 1.35 15.92 5.38
C GLU A 17 0.17 15.44 4.54
N ARG A 18 -0.83 14.80 5.17
CA ARG A 18 -2.07 14.34 4.52
C ARG A 18 -2.81 15.53 3.91
N LEU A 19 -2.88 16.65 4.62
CA LEU A 19 -3.50 17.89 4.14
C LEU A 19 -2.66 18.55 3.03
N GLY A 20 -1.33 18.64 3.19
CA GLY A 20 -0.42 19.19 2.19
C GLY A 20 -0.45 18.43 0.87
N ARG A 21 -0.35 17.09 0.92
CA ARG A 21 -0.44 16.23 -0.27
C ARG A 21 -1.82 16.29 -0.94
N ARG A 22 -2.90 16.35 -0.15
CA ARG A 22 -4.26 16.53 -0.66
C ARG A 22 -4.45 17.91 -1.30
N ALA A 23 -3.82 18.94 -0.75
CA ALA A 23 -3.83 20.31 -1.28
C ALA A 23 -3.06 20.43 -2.61
N ILE A 24 -1.96 19.68 -2.81
CA ILE A 24 -1.24 19.61 -4.09
C ILE A 24 -1.80 18.53 -5.06
N GLY A 25 -2.94 17.92 -4.72
CA GLY A 25 -3.65 17.00 -5.61
C GLY A 25 -3.09 15.57 -5.71
N GLN A 26 -2.23 15.16 -4.77
CA GLN A 26 -1.64 13.83 -4.69
C GLN A 26 -2.19 13.05 -3.47
N PRO A 27 -3.41 12.50 -3.51
CA PRO A 27 -3.95 11.76 -2.39
C PRO A 27 -3.08 10.55 -2.02
N ARG A 28 -2.95 10.29 -0.71
CA ARG A 28 -2.33 9.07 -0.17
C ARG A 28 -3.38 8.15 0.41
N ILE A 29 -3.31 6.86 0.07
CA ILE A 29 -4.12 5.78 0.62
C ILE A 29 -3.17 4.87 1.38
N ARG A 30 -3.47 4.59 2.65
CA ARG A 30 -2.75 3.61 3.45
C ARG A 30 -3.61 2.37 3.59
N LEU A 31 -3.08 1.22 3.19
CA LEU A 31 -3.73 -0.08 3.30
C LEU A 31 -2.89 -0.95 4.22
N ALA A 32 -3.39 -1.14 5.44
CA ALA A 32 -2.77 -2.03 6.40
C ALA A 32 -3.28 -3.46 6.18
N VAL A 33 -2.35 -4.41 6.10
CA VAL A 33 -2.58 -5.83 5.86
C VAL A 33 -2.10 -6.59 7.09
N THR A 34 -3.00 -7.38 7.67
CA THR A 34 -2.72 -8.15 8.89
C THR A 34 -3.42 -9.51 8.84
N GLY A 35 -3.19 -10.31 9.86
CA GLY A 35 -3.58 -11.71 9.96
C GLY A 35 -2.56 -12.51 10.76
N LEU A 36 -3.00 -13.66 11.28
CA LEU A 36 -2.14 -14.55 12.06
C LEU A 36 -0.94 -15.05 11.25
N THR A 37 0.04 -15.59 11.97
CA THR A 37 1.20 -16.30 11.42
C THR A 37 0.72 -17.29 10.37
N ARG A 38 1.39 -17.30 9.20
CA ARG A 38 1.11 -18.22 8.08
C ARG A 38 -0.26 -18.01 7.39
N ALA A 39 -0.97 -16.91 7.68
CA ALA A 39 -2.19 -16.55 6.93
C ALA A 39 -1.94 -16.10 5.47
N GLY A 40 -0.68 -15.99 5.04
CA GLY A 40 -0.34 -15.68 3.64
C GLY A 40 -0.21 -14.19 3.31
N LYS A 41 -0.05 -13.30 4.31
CA LYS A 41 0.08 -11.84 4.11
C LYS A 41 1.17 -11.46 3.10
N THR A 42 2.38 -12.01 3.27
CA THR A 42 3.52 -11.74 2.40
C THR A 42 3.24 -12.10 0.94
N VAL A 43 2.62 -13.27 0.71
CA VAL A 43 2.23 -13.71 -0.64
C VAL A 43 1.11 -12.84 -1.21
N PHE A 44 0.11 -12.48 -0.39
CA PHE A 44 -0.96 -11.58 -0.79
C PHE A 44 -0.41 -10.22 -1.26
N ILE A 45 0.40 -9.55 -0.44
CA ILE A 45 0.99 -8.24 -0.77
C ILE A 45 1.86 -8.36 -2.02
N THR A 46 2.72 -9.38 -2.09
CA THR A 46 3.60 -9.61 -3.25
C THR A 46 2.77 -9.78 -4.53
N SER A 47 1.70 -10.58 -4.48
CA SER A 47 0.81 -10.79 -5.62
C SER A 47 0.05 -9.51 -6.00
N LEU A 48 -0.42 -8.73 -5.02
CA LEU A 48 -1.13 -7.47 -5.26
C LEU A 48 -0.21 -6.47 -5.96
N VAL A 49 1.01 -6.30 -5.46
CA VAL A 49 2.00 -5.40 -6.06
C VAL A 49 2.36 -5.85 -7.48
N ALA A 50 2.62 -7.15 -7.69
CA ALA A 50 2.93 -7.69 -9.02
C ALA A 50 1.81 -7.43 -10.03
N ASN A 51 0.56 -7.66 -9.64
CA ASN A 51 -0.59 -7.43 -10.51
C ASN A 51 -0.83 -5.93 -10.74
N LEU A 52 -0.67 -5.05 -9.75
CA LEU A 52 -0.77 -3.61 -9.94
C LEU A 52 0.31 -3.08 -10.90
N LEU A 53 1.56 -3.54 -10.76
CA LEU A 53 2.65 -3.18 -11.68
C LEU A 53 2.39 -3.69 -13.10
N ALA A 54 1.84 -4.90 -13.24
CA ALA A 54 1.46 -5.47 -14.52
C ALA A 54 0.31 -4.67 -15.17
N ALA A 55 -0.73 -4.32 -14.41
CA ALA A 55 -1.82 -3.45 -14.83
C ALA A 55 -1.32 -2.08 -15.29
N GLY A 56 -0.37 -1.49 -14.56
CA GLY A 56 0.29 -0.23 -14.94
C GLY A 56 1.12 -0.31 -16.21
N ARG A 57 1.42 -1.51 -16.71
CA ARG A 57 2.07 -1.77 -18.01
C ARG A 57 1.07 -2.17 -19.11
N GLY A 58 -0.23 -2.05 -18.84
CA GLY A 58 -1.30 -2.39 -19.78
C GLY A 58 -1.68 -3.87 -19.81
N LYS A 59 -1.16 -4.71 -18.91
CA LYS A 59 -1.60 -6.12 -18.80
C LYS A 59 -2.91 -6.22 -18.03
N ARG A 60 -3.88 -6.94 -18.58
CA ARG A 60 -5.19 -7.17 -17.93
C ARG A 60 -5.09 -8.20 -16.81
N THR A 61 -4.64 -7.76 -15.64
CA THR A 61 -4.38 -8.62 -14.47
C THR A 61 -5.36 -8.37 -13.34
N LEU A 62 -6.01 -7.21 -13.31
CA LEU A 62 -6.99 -6.83 -12.29
C LEU A 62 -8.27 -6.31 -12.97
N PRO A 63 -9.08 -7.16 -13.62
CA PRO A 63 -10.17 -6.74 -14.48
C PRO A 63 -11.24 -5.91 -13.75
N LEU A 64 -11.55 -6.24 -12.49
CA LEU A 64 -12.51 -5.48 -11.68
C LEU A 64 -11.96 -4.10 -11.30
N PHE A 65 -10.68 -4.01 -10.95
CA PHE A 65 -10.01 -2.75 -10.67
C PHE A 65 -9.90 -1.88 -11.92
N GLU A 66 -9.51 -2.47 -13.06
CA GLU A 66 -9.41 -1.78 -14.36
C GLU A 66 -10.78 -1.24 -14.80
N ALA A 67 -11.85 -2.01 -14.62
CA ALA A 67 -13.22 -1.59 -14.88
C ALA A 67 -13.64 -0.45 -13.94
N ALA A 68 -13.37 -0.55 -12.65
CA ALA A 68 -13.64 0.51 -11.67
C ALA A 68 -12.80 1.78 -11.94
N ALA A 69 -11.58 1.62 -12.42
CA ALA A 69 -10.73 2.71 -12.87
C ALA A 69 -11.24 3.33 -14.19
N GLY A 70 -12.12 2.66 -14.93
CA GLY A 70 -12.69 3.15 -16.19
C GLY A 70 -11.64 3.36 -17.28
N GLY A 71 -10.61 2.51 -17.33
CA GLY A 71 -9.51 2.63 -18.30
C GLY A 71 -8.56 3.80 -18.06
N ARG A 72 -8.67 4.49 -16.91
CA ARG A 72 -7.87 5.69 -16.61
C ARG A 72 -6.50 5.38 -16.05
N LEU A 73 -6.19 4.13 -15.70
CA LEU A 73 -4.88 3.78 -15.13
C LEU A 73 -3.80 3.90 -16.22
N ARG A 74 -2.88 4.85 -16.06
CA ARG A 74 -1.79 5.10 -16.99
C ARG A 74 -0.52 4.37 -16.60
N SER A 75 -0.13 4.45 -15.33
CA SER A 75 1.08 3.79 -14.85
C SER A 75 1.00 3.45 -13.37
N VAL A 76 1.76 2.43 -12.97
CA VAL A 76 2.01 2.08 -11.57
C VAL A 76 3.52 1.91 -11.38
N ARG A 77 4.09 2.55 -10.36
CA ARG A 77 5.53 2.49 -10.07
C ARG A 77 5.79 2.30 -8.59
N LEU A 78 6.78 1.48 -8.26
CA LEU A 78 7.38 1.45 -6.92
C LEU A 78 8.10 2.77 -6.66
N VAL A 79 7.95 3.30 -5.46
CA VAL A 79 8.69 4.47 -4.98
C VAL A 79 9.38 4.14 -3.66
N PRO A 80 10.49 4.81 -3.32
CA PRO A 80 11.09 4.68 -2.00
C PRO A 80 10.05 4.96 -0.91
N SER A 81 10.07 4.15 0.15
CA SER A 81 9.23 4.37 1.32
C SER A 81 9.52 5.74 1.93
N ALA A 82 8.49 6.48 2.32
CA ALA A 82 8.60 7.82 2.86
C ALA A 82 9.15 7.85 4.30
N SER A 83 9.04 6.75 5.03
CA SER A 83 9.55 6.61 6.39
C SER A 83 10.78 5.71 6.41
N GLU A 84 11.92 6.28 6.80
CA GLU A 84 13.15 5.51 7.08
C GLU A 84 13.07 4.73 8.40
N ALA A 85 12.08 5.02 9.25
CA ALA A 85 11.92 4.39 10.56
C ALA A 85 11.31 2.99 10.48
N LEU A 86 10.76 2.60 9.33
CA LEU A 86 10.11 1.30 9.15
C LEU A 86 10.89 0.45 8.13
N PRO A 87 11.07 -0.86 8.40
CA PRO A 87 11.59 -1.79 7.41
C PRO A 87 10.83 -1.72 6.09
N ARG A 88 11.55 -1.75 4.97
CA ARG A 88 10.95 -1.84 3.64
C ARG A 88 10.46 -3.27 3.39
N PHE A 89 9.27 -3.42 2.82
CA PHE A 89 8.80 -4.70 2.31
C PHE A 89 9.56 -5.04 1.01
N ASP A 90 10.34 -6.12 1.03
CA ASP A 90 11.22 -6.53 -0.06
C ASP A 90 10.47 -7.35 -1.14
N VAL A 91 9.61 -6.65 -1.88
CA VAL A 91 8.81 -7.27 -2.94
C VAL A 91 9.69 -7.88 -4.03
N GLU A 92 10.86 -7.30 -4.30
CA GLU A 92 11.80 -7.80 -5.29
C GLU A 92 12.36 -9.17 -4.90
N ALA A 93 12.83 -9.34 -3.65
CA ALA A 93 13.29 -10.63 -3.16
C ALA A 93 12.14 -11.66 -3.10
N HIS A 94 10.94 -11.24 -2.69
CA HIS A 94 9.78 -12.13 -2.65
C HIS A 94 9.39 -12.63 -4.05
N LEU A 95 9.41 -11.77 -5.06
CA LEU A 95 9.17 -12.17 -6.45
C LEU A 95 10.27 -13.07 -6.99
N ALA A 96 11.54 -12.79 -6.64
CA ALA A 96 12.66 -13.64 -7.02
C ALA A 96 12.54 -15.05 -6.44
N ALA A 97 12.13 -15.19 -5.17
CA ALA A 97 11.88 -16.49 -4.54
C ALA A 97 10.78 -17.28 -5.25
N LEU A 98 9.68 -16.62 -5.60
CA LEU A 98 8.56 -17.24 -6.34
C LEU A 98 8.92 -17.64 -7.77
N ALA A 99 9.89 -16.95 -8.38
CA ALA A 99 10.37 -17.21 -9.74
C ALA A 99 11.63 -18.10 -9.80
N ALA A 100 12.13 -18.57 -8.65
CA ALA A 100 13.32 -19.41 -8.57
C ALA A 100 13.09 -20.81 -9.16
N ASP A 101 14.19 -21.56 -9.33
CA ASP A 101 14.18 -22.97 -9.73
C ASP A 101 15.00 -23.80 -8.73
N PRO A 102 14.37 -24.60 -7.85
CA PRO A 102 12.91 -24.74 -7.70
C PRO A 102 12.27 -23.48 -7.07
N PRO A 103 10.99 -23.19 -7.36
CA PRO A 103 10.30 -22.04 -6.78
C PRO A 103 10.10 -22.24 -5.28
N ALA A 104 10.25 -21.15 -4.52
CA ALA A 104 10.12 -21.16 -3.06
C ALA A 104 9.15 -20.08 -2.57
N TRP A 105 8.44 -20.38 -1.48
CA TRP A 105 7.65 -19.36 -0.81
C TRP A 105 8.57 -18.31 -0.17
N PRO A 106 8.22 -17.01 -0.25
CA PRO A 106 8.97 -15.96 0.43
C PRO A 106 9.04 -16.20 1.94
N GLY A 107 10.14 -15.73 2.54
CA GLY A 107 10.31 -15.73 3.99
C GLY A 107 9.19 -14.96 4.70
N ARG A 108 8.97 -15.29 5.97
CA ARG A 108 8.01 -14.56 6.80
C ARG A 108 8.56 -13.15 7.08
N THR A 109 7.67 -12.17 7.06
CA THR A 109 7.89 -10.85 7.68
C THR A 109 7.69 -10.99 9.19
N ASP A 110 8.80 -10.93 9.94
CA ASP A 110 8.77 -11.04 11.41
C ASP A 110 8.48 -9.70 12.10
N ASP A 111 8.54 -8.60 11.34
CA ASP A 111 8.34 -7.25 11.82
C ASP A 111 7.40 -6.45 10.90
N LEU A 112 6.95 -5.31 11.38
CA LEU A 112 6.19 -4.35 10.61
C LEU A 112 7.02 -3.86 9.42
N SER A 113 6.44 -3.86 8.22
CA SER A 113 7.13 -3.39 7.02
C SER A 113 6.20 -2.60 6.09
N THR A 114 6.79 -1.74 5.26
CA THR A 114 6.04 -0.83 4.38
C THR A 114 6.57 -0.83 2.95
N LEU A 115 5.67 -0.63 1.98
CA LEU A 115 5.99 -0.42 0.57
C LEU A 115 5.06 0.62 -0.03
N GLU A 116 5.61 1.45 -0.92
CA GLU A 116 4.85 2.50 -1.58
C GLU A 116 4.79 2.32 -3.09
N LEU A 117 3.58 2.55 -3.62
CA LEU A 117 3.29 2.60 -5.04
C LEU A 117 2.74 3.98 -5.39
N THR A 118 3.14 4.49 -6.54
CA THR A 118 2.50 5.61 -7.21
C THR A 118 1.63 5.08 -8.35
N LEU A 119 0.35 5.41 -8.33
CA LEU A 119 -0.61 5.14 -9.39
C LEU A 119 -0.92 6.45 -10.11
N GLU A 120 -0.67 6.50 -11.41
CA GLU A 120 -1.00 7.64 -12.26
C GLU A 120 -2.30 7.34 -13.00
N LEU A 121 -3.31 8.19 -12.81
CA LEU A 121 -4.63 8.04 -13.43
C LEU A 121 -5.02 9.28 -14.25
N ASP A 122 -5.73 9.07 -15.35
CA ASP A 122 -6.44 10.14 -16.03
C ASP A 122 -7.58 10.68 -15.15
N ARG A 123 -7.89 11.98 -15.28
CA ARG A 123 -8.96 12.61 -14.50
C ARG A 123 -10.34 12.16 -15.00
N ALA A 124 -11.29 12.04 -14.07
CA ALA A 124 -12.66 11.61 -14.37
C ALA A 124 -13.47 12.74 -15.04
N GLY A 125 -14.25 12.41 -16.07
CA GLY A 125 -15.26 13.29 -16.69
C GLY A 125 -15.34 13.17 -18.22
N SER A 126 -16.53 13.42 -18.79
CA SER A 126 -16.81 13.38 -20.24
C SER A 126 -16.00 14.40 -21.05
N PHE A 127 -15.56 15.48 -20.41
CA PHE A 127 -14.63 16.48 -20.95
C PHE A 127 -13.14 16.15 -20.71
N GLY A 128 -12.85 15.15 -19.86
CA GLY A 128 -11.49 14.75 -19.49
C GLY A 128 -10.73 13.99 -20.57
N SER A 129 -11.42 13.36 -21.53
CA SER A 129 -10.77 12.69 -22.67
C SER A 129 -10.21 13.66 -23.71
N LEU A 130 -10.80 14.85 -23.85
CA LEU A 130 -10.34 15.91 -24.77
C LEU A 130 -9.42 16.93 -24.07
N LEU A 131 -9.62 17.18 -22.77
CA LEU A 131 -8.77 18.05 -21.95
C LEU A 131 -7.66 17.31 -21.21
N GLY A 132 -7.55 15.99 -21.35
CA GLY A 132 -6.53 15.18 -20.69
C GLY A 132 -5.11 15.60 -21.06
N SER A 133 -4.91 16.15 -22.27
CA SER A 133 -3.62 16.74 -22.67
C SER A 133 -3.36 18.13 -22.06
N VAL A 134 -4.38 18.82 -21.55
CA VAL A 134 -4.29 20.19 -21.02
C VAL A 134 -4.25 20.20 -19.48
N ILE A 135 -4.97 19.28 -18.83
CA ILE A 135 -5.21 19.29 -17.38
C ILE A 135 -4.31 18.28 -16.61
N GLY A 136 -3.64 17.36 -17.32
CA GLY A 136 -2.67 16.43 -16.75
C GLY A 136 -3.29 15.23 -16.01
N SER A 137 -2.43 14.30 -15.60
CA SER A 137 -2.82 13.13 -14.80
C SER A 137 -2.99 13.47 -13.31
N ARG A 138 -3.64 12.56 -12.58
CA ARG A 138 -3.73 12.56 -11.12
C ARG A 138 -2.88 11.42 -10.58
N THR A 139 -1.96 11.77 -9.70
CA THR A 139 -1.12 10.80 -8.98
C THR A 139 -1.76 10.42 -7.65
N ILE A 140 -1.86 9.12 -7.37
CA ILE A 140 -2.28 8.58 -6.07
C ILE A 140 -1.11 7.78 -5.49
N THR A 141 -0.78 8.02 -4.24
CA THR A 141 0.19 7.18 -3.51
C THR A 141 -0.56 6.11 -2.72
N LEU A 142 -0.24 4.85 -2.95
CA LEU A 142 -0.71 3.71 -2.16
C LEU A 142 0.44 3.20 -1.29
N GLU A 143 0.29 3.29 0.02
CA GLU A 143 1.19 2.70 0.99
C GLU A 143 0.58 1.41 1.52
N LEU A 144 1.32 0.30 1.38
CA LEU A 144 0.97 -1.00 1.91
C LEU A 144 1.78 -1.22 3.20
N LEU A 145 1.09 -1.49 4.30
CA LEU A 145 1.73 -1.81 5.59
C LEU A 145 1.45 -3.28 5.92
N ASP A 146 2.48 -4.09 6.14
CA ASP A 146 2.37 -5.46 6.65
C ASP A 146 2.72 -5.47 8.14
N TYR A 147 1.88 -6.04 8.99
CA TYR A 147 2.21 -6.20 10.41
C TYR A 147 1.63 -7.50 11.00
N PRO A 148 2.24 -8.07 12.05
CA PRO A 148 1.76 -9.29 12.70
C PRO A 148 0.37 -9.08 13.33
N GLY A 149 -0.59 -9.96 13.00
CA GLY A 149 -1.94 -9.89 13.59
C GLY A 149 -1.98 -10.28 15.06
N GLU A 150 -0.96 -11.00 15.53
CA GLU A 150 -0.77 -11.35 16.93
C GLU A 150 -0.73 -10.13 17.84
N TRP A 151 -0.23 -8.99 17.35
CA TRP A 151 -0.20 -7.74 18.13
C TRP A 151 -1.61 -7.23 18.47
N LEU A 152 -2.63 -7.61 17.69
CA LEU A 152 -4.02 -7.27 17.99
C LEU A 152 -4.59 -8.13 19.13
N LEU A 153 -3.96 -9.26 19.46
CA LEU A 153 -4.40 -10.13 20.56
C LEU A 153 -4.09 -9.52 21.93
N ASP A 154 -3.13 -8.60 21.99
CA ASP A 154 -2.75 -7.88 23.22
C ASP A 154 -3.65 -6.64 23.47
N LEU A 155 -4.56 -6.30 22.54
CA LEU A 155 -5.49 -5.17 22.70
C LEU A 155 -6.33 -5.23 23.99
N PRO A 156 -6.84 -6.38 24.46
CA PRO A 156 -7.54 -6.45 25.74
C PRO A 156 -6.65 -6.16 26.95
N MET A 157 -5.34 -6.35 26.85
CA MET A 157 -4.40 -6.05 27.95
C MET A 157 -4.33 -4.56 28.27
N LEU A 158 -4.75 -3.70 27.34
CA LEU A 158 -4.81 -2.26 27.53
C LEU A 158 -5.77 -1.85 28.68
N ASP A 159 -6.72 -2.72 29.03
CA ASP A 159 -7.68 -2.53 30.11
C ASP A 159 -7.42 -3.45 31.33
N GLN A 160 -6.33 -4.20 31.32
CA GLN A 160 -5.98 -5.16 32.37
C GLN A 160 -4.76 -4.71 33.17
N GLY A 161 -4.80 -4.92 34.49
CA GLY A 161 -3.59 -4.91 35.31
C GLY A 161 -2.85 -6.24 35.15
N TYR A 162 -1.59 -6.29 35.57
CA TYR A 162 -0.78 -7.51 35.55
C TYR A 162 -1.24 -8.58 36.58
N ALA A 163 -2.13 -8.23 37.51
CA ALA A 163 -2.44 -8.97 38.74
C ALA A 163 -3.82 -9.61 38.74
#